data_AF-A0A842N500-F1
#
_entry.id   AF-A0A842N500-F1
#
_cell.length_a   1.000
_cell.length_b   1.000
_cell.length_c   1.000
_cell.angle_alpha   90.00
_cell.angle_beta   90.00
_cell.angle_gamma   90.00
#
_symmetry.space_group_name_H-M   'P 1'
#
loop_
_entity.id
_entity.type
_entity.pdbx_description
1 polymer ?
#
loop_
_entity_poly.entity_id
_entity_poly.type
_entity_poly.pdbx_seq_one_letter_code
_entity_poly.pdbx_strand_id
1 'polypeptide(L)'
;MGVIDFNKGSYIYVGSALNGLDSRVLRHMNTSEGVYNAIHWHIDYLLREESVRVEAVYVRLSDEKIECEIAGKVSRYGSGVEGFGCSDCRCNSHLFRVKSWNFLPDLKMEKWEAAETHLT
;
A
#
# COMPACT_ATOMS: atom_id res chain seq x y z
N MET A 1 -9.67 4.59 13.87
CA MET A 1 -8.31 4.92 14.33
C MET A 1 -8.32 6.34 14.90
N GLY A 2 -7.46 6.63 15.87
CA GLY A 2 -7.25 7.98 16.40
C GLY A 2 -6.23 8.76 15.57
N VAL A 3 -5.65 9.82 16.16
CA VAL A 3 -4.53 10.56 15.58
C VAL A 3 -3.27 9.71 15.61
N ILE A 4 -2.51 9.69 14.50
CA ILE A 4 -1.26 8.94 14.36
C ILE A 4 -0.19 9.87 13.80
N ASP A 5 0.95 9.95 14.48
CA ASP A 5 2.11 10.72 14.02
C ASP A 5 3.03 9.86 13.16
N PHE A 6 3.33 10.35 11.97
CA PHE A 6 4.23 9.68 11.03
C PHE A 6 5.62 10.32 11.06
N ASN A 7 6.63 9.52 11.42
CA ASN A 7 8.02 9.93 11.28
C ASN A 7 8.40 9.96 9.80
N LYS A 8 9.20 10.94 9.37
CA LYS A 8 9.77 10.96 8.01
C LYS A 8 10.50 9.64 7.69
N GLY A 9 10.25 9.10 6.52
CA GLY A 9 10.89 7.90 6.01
C GLY A 9 10.07 7.17 4.96
N SER A 10 10.53 5.99 4.58
CA SER A 10 9.86 5.13 3.60
C SER A 10 8.88 4.20 4.30
N TYR A 11 7.70 4.06 3.71
CA TYR A 11 6.65 3.17 4.19
C TYR A 11 6.20 2.22 3.10
N ILE A 12 5.89 0.98 3.47
CA ILE A 12 5.26 0.00 2.59
C ILE A 12 3.88 -0.32 3.16
N TYR A 13 2.85 -0.07 2.35
CA TYR A 13 1.48 -0.48 2.62
C TYR A 13 1.17 -1.78 1.87
N VAL A 14 0.51 -2.71 2.54
CA VAL A 14 0.07 -3.99 1.96
C VAL A 14 -1.46 -4.04 1.99
N GLY A 15 -2.08 -4.29 0.85
CA GLY A 15 -3.54 -4.40 0.73
C GLY A 15 -3.95 -5.30 -0.43
N SER A 16 -5.15 -5.87 -0.37
CA SER A 16 -5.75 -6.62 -1.48
C SER A 16 -6.67 -5.75 -2.32
N ALA A 17 -6.69 -6.00 -3.63
CA ALA A 17 -7.60 -5.33 -4.55
C ALA A 17 -8.75 -6.22 -5.05
N LEU A 18 -8.81 -7.48 -4.59
CA LEU A 18 -9.76 -8.49 -5.10
C LEU A 18 -9.82 -8.43 -6.64
N ASN A 19 -11.00 -8.19 -7.21
CA ASN A 19 -11.22 -8.12 -8.66
C ASN A 19 -10.99 -6.72 -9.27
N GLY A 20 -10.46 -5.77 -8.51
CA GLY A 20 -10.35 -4.36 -8.91
C GLY A 20 -8.94 -3.79 -8.76
N LEU A 21 -7.91 -4.52 -9.22
CA LEU A 21 -6.52 -4.12 -9.08
C LEU A 21 -6.24 -2.73 -9.66
N ASP A 22 -6.44 -2.55 -10.96
CA ASP A 22 -6.11 -1.29 -11.64
C ASP A 22 -6.92 -0.12 -11.06
N SER A 23 -8.23 -0.33 -10.84
CA SER A 23 -9.09 0.70 -10.25
C SER A 23 -8.66 1.10 -8.84
N ARG A 24 -8.14 0.15 -8.04
CA ARG A 24 -7.65 0.44 -6.69
C ARG A 24 -6.30 1.15 -6.72
N VAL A 25 -5.38 0.69 -7.57
CA VAL A 25 -4.06 1.33 -7.73
C VAL A 25 -4.22 2.75 -8.26
N LEU A 26 -4.95 2.95 -9.36
CA LEU A 26 -5.20 4.29 -9.93
C LEU A 26 -5.83 5.23 -8.93
N ARG A 27 -6.76 4.74 -8.10
CA ARG A 27 -7.37 5.56 -7.05
C ARG A 27 -6.35 6.02 -6.02
N HIS A 28 -5.49 5.12 -5.53
CA HIS A 28 -4.45 5.50 -4.57
C HIS A 28 -3.46 6.49 -5.19
N MET A 29 -3.05 6.29 -6.45
CA MET A 29 -2.20 7.25 -7.18
C MET A 29 -2.88 8.62 -7.28
N ASN A 30 -4.12 8.68 -7.79
CA ASN A 30 -4.89 9.91 -7.91
C ASN A 30 -5.15 10.58 -6.54
N THR A 31 -5.26 9.80 -5.47
CA THR A 31 -5.40 10.34 -4.10
C THR A 31 -4.10 11.02 -3.66
N SER A 32 -2.95 10.40 -3.95
CA SER A 32 -1.63 10.96 -3.66
C SER A 32 -1.29 12.21 -4.48
N GLU A 33 -1.93 12.36 -5.64
CA GLU A 33 -1.81 13.55 -6.49
C GLU A 33 -2.86 14.64 -6.16
N GLY A 34 -3.74 14.40 -5.19
CA GLY A 34 -4.83 15.32 -4.83
C GLY A 34 -5.97 15.40 -5.85
N VAL A 35 -5.97 14.55 -6.89
CA VAL A 35 -7.01 14.46 -7.92
C VAL A 35 -8.25 13.74 -7.40
N TYR A 36 -8.06 12.76 -6.50
CA TYR A 36 -9.14 11.97 -5.90
C TYR A 36 -9.29 12.25 -4.40
N ASN A 37 -10.50 12.58 -3.96
CA ASN A 37 -10.74 13.07 -2.59
C ASN A 37 -11.53 12.11 -1.68
N ALA A 38 -12.10 11.04 -2.23
CA ALA A 38 -12.99 10.17 -1.47
C ALA A 38 -12.21 9.11 -0.68
N ILE A 39 -12.53 8.98 0.60
CA ILE A 39 -11.83 8.10 1.53
C ILE A 39 -12.54 6.76 1.62
N HIS A 40 -11.78 5.68 1.42
CA HIS A 40 -12.30 4.32 1.46
C HIS A 40 -11.44 3.42 2.37
N TRP A 41 -10.13 3.66 2.43
CA TRP A 41 -9.17 2.90 3.24
C TRP A 41 -8.32 3.82 4.11
N HIS A 42 -7.73 3.26 5.16
CA HIS A 42 -6.82 4.01 6.04
C HIS A 42 -5.66 4.66 5.28
N ILE A 43 -5.15 4.01 4.22
CA ILE A 43 -4.08 4.56 3.39
C ILE A 43 -4.49 5.85 2.66
N ASP A 44 -5.77 6.03 2.33
CA ASP A 44 -6.24 7.24 1.63
C ASP A 44 -6.10 8.50 2.51
N TYR A 45 -6.22 8.37 3.84
CA TYR A 45 -5.93 9.49 4.75
C TYR A 45 -4.47 9.92 4.67
N LEU A 46 -3.55 8.95 4.68
CA LEU A 46 -2.12 9.22 4.63
C LEU A 46 -1.69 9.78 3.27
N LEU A 47 -2.23 9.23 2.18
CA LEU A 47 -1.88 9.66 0.82
C LEU A 47 -2.31 11.09 0.51
N ARG A 48 -3.28 11.67 1.22
CA ARG A 48 -3.72 13.06 1.02
C ARG A 48 -2.79 14.11 1.61
N GLU A 49 -1.83 13.69 2.44
CA GLU A 49 -0.86 14.61 3.02
C GLU A 49 0.14 15.04 1.95
N GLU A 50 0.36 16.35 1.79
CA GLU A 50 1.26 16.91 0.76
C GLU A 50 2.70 16.39 0.85
N SER A 51 3.10 15.90 2.02
CA SER A 51 4.43 15.33 2.28
C SER A 51 4.57 13.85 1.89
N VAL A 52 3.48 13.22 1.44
CA VAL A 52 3.41 11.80 1.07
C VAL A 52 3.28 11.67 -0.44
N ARG A 53 4.05 10.74 -1.00
CA ARG A 53 4.00 10.40 -2.42
C ARG A 53 4.17 8.90 -2.61
N VAL A 54 3.53 8.35 -3.61
CA VAL A 54 3.72 6.94 -4.00
C VAL A 54 4.93 6.84 -4.92
N GLU A 55 5.96 6.12 -4.48
CA GLU A 55 7.19 5.92 -5.26
C GLU A 55 7.06 4.78 -6.28
N ALA A 56 6.37 3.70 -5.89
CA ALA A 56 6.16 2.53 -6.73
C ALA A 56 5.01 1.68 -6.18
N VAL A 57 4.42 0.89 -7.06
CA VAL A 57 3.41 -0.11 -6.72
C VAL A 57 3.90 -1.47 -7.20
N TYR A 58 3.78 -2.48 -6.34
CA TYR A 58 4.09 -3.87 -6.66
C TYR A 58 2.85 -4.71 -6.44
N VAL A 59 2.60 -5.63 -7.36
CA VAL A 59 1.38 -6.45 -7.39
C VAL A 59 1.73 -7.92 -7.54
N ARG A 60 0.84 -8.76 -7.02
CA ARG A 60 0.90 -10.21 -7.19
C ARG A 60 -0.52 -10.72 -7.33
N LEU A 61 -0.84 -11.22 -8.52
CA LEU A 61 -2.13 -11.86 -8.77
C LEU A 61 -2.15 -13.24 -8.11
N SER A 62 -3.25 -13.55 -7.43
CA SER A 62 -3.44 -14.82 -6.75
C SER A 62 -4.93 -15.07 -6.52
N ASP A 63 -5.35 -16.33 -6.65
CA ASP A 63 -6.69 -16.78 -6.28
C ASP A 63 -6.83 -17.00 -4.76
N GLU A 64 -5.72 -16.95 -4.02
CA GLU A 64 -5.68 -17.10 -2.57
C GLU A 64 -5.55 -15.74 -1.86
N LYS A 65 -6.04 -15.67 -0.62
CA LYS A 65 -5.90 -14.49 0.24
C LYS A 65 -4.48 -14.39 0.82
N ILE A 66 -3.56 -13.85 0.04
CA ILE A 66 -2.12 -13.75 0.39
C ILE A 66 -1.71 -12.42 1.06
N GLU A 67 -2.65 -11.47 1.25
CA GLU A 67 -2.37 -10.14 1.81
C GLU A 67 -1.67 -10.20 3.18
N CYS A 68 -2.22 -10.97 4.13
CA CYS A 68 -1.67 -11.11 5.48
C CYS A 68 -0.29 -11.80 5.47
N GLU A 69 -0.08 -12.75 4.57
CA GLU A 69 1.21 -13.43 4.40
C GLU A 69 2.28 -12.43 3.92
N ILE A 70 1.95 -11.60 2.93
CA ILE A 70 2.83 -10.55 2.42
C ILE A 70 3.11 -9.52 3.53
N ALA A 71 2.08 -9.07 4.25
CA ALA A 71 2.25 -8.15 5.37
C ALA A 71 3.22 -8.72 6.44
N GLY A 72 3.08 -10.01 6.77
CA GLY A 72 3.98 -10.71 7.70
C GLY A 72 5.41 -10.92 7.18
N LYS A 73 5.63 -10.91 5.86
CA LYS A 73 6.98 -10.88 5.28
C LYS A 73 7.59 -9.48 5.39
N VAL A 74 6.84 -8.45 4.99
CA VAL A 74 7.27 -7.05 5.07
C VAL A 74 7.58 -6.65 6.52
N SER A 75 6.80 -7.12 7.49
CA SER A 75 7.00 -6.81 8.92
C SER A 75 8.35 -7.27 9.46
N ARG A 76 9.05 -8.21 8.81
CA ARG A 76 10.39 -8.66 9.21
C ARG A 76 11.48 -7.63 8.90
N TYR A 77 11.18 -6.66 8.03
CA TYR A 77 12.14 -5.67 7.53
C TYR A 77 11.80 -4.24 7.98
N GLY A 78 10.77 -4.07 8.80
CA GLY A 78 10.27 -2.76 9.22
C GLY A 78 9.48 -2.79 10.51
N SER A 79 9.00 -1.63 10.92
CA SER A 79 8.16 -1.45 12.10
C SER A 79 6.74 -1.08 11.66
N GLY A 80 5.75 -1.87 12.09
CA GLY A 80 4.35 -1.65 11.77
C GLY A 80 3.77 -0.43 12.50
N VAL A 81 2.91 0.32 11.83
CA VAL A 81 2.09 1.37 12.45
C VAL A 81 0.87 0.70 13.05
N GLU A 82 0.81 0.61 14.38
CA GLU A 82 -0.17 -0.19 15.10
C GLU A 82 -1.62 0.12 14.69
N GLY A 83 -2.38 -0.93 14.40
CA GLY A 83 -3.80 -0.86 13.99
C GLY A 83 -4.04 -0.34 12.56
N PHE A 84 -2.99 -0.01 11.80
CA PHE A 84 -3.16 0.57 10.48
C PHE A 84 -3.58 -0.48 9.45
N GLY A 85 -4.73 -0.28 8.82
CA GLY A 85 -5.15 -1.06 7.64
C GLY A 85 -5.48 -2.54 7.90
N CYS A 86 -5.66 -2.95 9.15
CA CYS A 86 -5.81 -4.36 9.55
C CYS A 86 -7.08 -4.64 10.37
N SER A 87 -8.16 -3.87 10.14
CA SER A 87 -9.40 -3.96 10.94
C SER A 87 -10.19 -5.25 10.76
N ASP A 88 -9.97 -5.97 9.66
CA ASP A 88 -10.65 -7.21 9.28
C ASP A 88 -9.77 -8.46 9.41
N CYS A 89 -8.57 -8.32 9.98
CA CYS A 89 -7.62 -9.42 10.17
C CYS A 89 -6.97 -9.36 11.57
N ARG A 90 -6.07 -10.32 11.85
CA ARG A 90 -5.33 -10.39 13.12
C ARG A 90 -3.92 -9.78 13.04
N CYS A 91 -3.58 -9.12 11.94
CA CYS A 91 -2.29 -8.46 11.80
C CYS A 91 -2.24 -7.24 12.73
N ASN A 92 -1.06 -6.94 13.26
CA ASN A 92 -0.86 -5.74 14.08
C ASN A 92 -0.86 -4.45 13.23
N SER A 93 -0.52 -4.58 11.94
CA SER A 93 -0.47 -3.47 10.98
C SER A 93 -0.34 -4.01 9.56
N HIS A 94 -0.82 -3.25 8.59
CA HIS A 94 -0.55 -3.41 7.16
C HIS A 94 0.28 -2.24 6.58
N LEU A 95 0.77 -1.32 7.42
CA LEU A 95 1.64 -0.22 7.02
C LEU A 95 2.94 -0.26 7.83
N PHE A 96 4.07 -0.38 7.15
CA PHE A 96 5.37 -0.61 7.79
C PHE A 96 6.36 0.46 7.40
N ARG A 97 6.98 1.10 8.39
CA ARG A 97 8.15 1.95 8.16
C ARG A 97 9.37 1.06 7.93
N VAL A 98 10.05 1.22 6.80
CA VAL A 98 11.22 0.41 6.41
C VAL A 98 12.45 1.29 6.24
N LYS A 99 13.63 0.71 6.50
CA LYS A 99 14.92 1.42 6.30
C LYS A 99 15.45 1.29 4.87
N SER A 100 15.06 0.23 4.16
CA SER A 100 15.41 -0.03 2.76
C SER A 100 14.32 -0.89 2.12
N TRP A 101 14.35 -1.02 0.79
CA TRP A 101 13.43 -1.83 0.00
C TRP A 101 14.15 -2.92 -0.81
N ASN A 102 15.40 -3.23 -0.45
CA ASN A 102 16.22 -4.22 -1.16
C ASN A 102 15.66 -5.65 -1.08
N PHE A 103 14.72 -5.90 -0.17
CA PHE A 103 14.03 -7.18 0.01
C PHE A 103 12.79 -7.35 -0.88
N LEU A 104 12.34 -6.29 -1.58
CA LEU A 104 11.16 -6.38 -2.45
C LEU A 104 11.27 -7.51 -3.50
N PRO A 105 12.44 -7.78 -4.13
CA PRO A 105 12.59 -8.90 -5.06
C PRO A 105 12.24 -10.27 -4.43
N ASP A 106 12.47 -10.45 -3.13
CA ASP A 106 12.19 -11.72 -2.43
C ASP A 106 10.69 -11.97 -2.23
N LEU A 107 9.86 -10.93 -2.37
CA LEU A 107 8.40 -11.04 -2.25
C LEU A 107 7.75 -11.66 -3.49
N LYS A 108 8.51 -11.84 -4.60
CA LYS A 108 8.04 -12.37 -5.87
C LYS A 108 6.81 -11.61 -6.39
N MET A 109 6.92 -10.29 -6.39
CA MET A 109 5.90 -9.37 -6.89
C MET A 109 6.42 -8.67 -8.14
N GLU A 110 5.52 -8.28 -9.01
CA GLU A 110 5.83 -7.54 -10.23
C GLU A 110 5.55 -6.06 -9.99
N LYS A 111 6.38 -5.18 -10.55
CA LYS A 111 6.09 -3.74 -10.50
C LYS A 111 4.86 -3.49 -11.37
N TRP A 112 3.85 -2.82 -10.82
CA TRP A 112 2.69 -2.39 -11.58
C TRP A 112 3.07 -1.17 -12.41
N GLU A 113 2.75 -1.24 -13.70
CA GLU A 113 2.85 -0.13 -14.63
C GLU A 113 1.42 0.14 -15.11
N ALA A 114 1.05 1.41 -15.21
CA ALA A 114 -0.24 1.75 -15.81
C ALA A 114 -0.25 1.21 -17.25
N ALA A 115 -1.31 0.50 -17.62
CA ALA A 115 -1.50 0.12 -19.02
C ALA A 115 -1.42 1.40 -19.85
N GLU A 116 -0.50 1.44 -20.83
CA GLU A 116 -0.46 2.54 -21.80
C GLU A 116 -1.86 2.63 -22.38
N THR A 117 -2.56 3.70 -22.02
CA THR A 117 -3.86 3.96 -22.61
C THR A 117 -3.53 4.41 -24.03
N HIS A 118 -3.50 3.47 -24.97
CA HIS A 118 -3.62 3.79 -26.38
C HIS A 118 -4.98 4.46 -26.55
N LEU A 119 -4.99 5.78 -26.35
CA LEU A 119 -5.97 6.67 -26.93
C LEU A 119 -5.80 6.52 -28.45
N THR A 120 -6.54 5.58 -29.02
CA THR A 120 -6.83 5.53 -30.45
C THR A 120 -7.57 6.78 -30.90
#